data_AF-B8IVX1-F1
#
_entry.id   AF-B8IVX1-F1
#
_cell.length_a   1.000
_cell.length_b   1.000
_cell.length_c   1.000
_cell.angle_alpha   90.00
_cell.angle_beta   90.00
_cell.angle_gamma   90.00
#
_symmetry.space_group_name_H-M   'P 1'
#
loop_
_entity.id
_entity.type
_entity.pdbx_description
1 polymer ?
#
loop_
_entity_poly.entity_id
_entity_poly.type
_entity_poly.pdbx_seq_one_letter_code
_entity_poly.pdbx_strand_id
1 'polypeptide(L)' 'MSGDGGRTWTGAALAPRNGHGWRERSCALAFASDGPVTLMCRATDAAFRTQPMGGLRNEVHRVPVTVSRVG' A
#
# COMPACT_ATOMS: atom_id res chain seq x y z
N MET A 1 2.25 2.10 -2.08
CA MET A 1 0.84 2.07 -1.61
C MET A 1 -0.06 2.40 -2.78
N SER A 2 -1.29 1.91 -2.77
CA SER A 2 -2.29 2.23 -3.80
C SER A 2 -3.58 2.66 -3.12
N GLY A 3 -4.23 3.69 -3.67
CA GLY A 3 -5.57 4.13 -3.28
C GLY A 3 -6.67 3.77 -4.30
N ASP A 4 -6.33 3.13 -5.42
CA ASP A 4 -7.24 2.95 -6.56
C ASP A 4 -7.44 1.47 -6.97
N GLY A 5 -7.18 0.56 -6.05
CA GLY A 5 -7.27 -0.87 -6.28
C GLY A 5 -6.08 -1.49 -7.01
N GLY A 6 -4.92 -0.82 -7.01
CA GLY A 6 -3.66 -1.34 -7.55
C GLY A 6 -3.40 -0.94 -9.00
N ARG A 7 -4.17 0.01 -9.53
CA ARG A 7 -3.98 0.55 -10.89
C ARG A 7 -2.76 1.48 -10.92
N THR A 8 -2.59 2.28 -9.86
CA THR A 8 -1.41 3.14 -9.68
C THR A 8 -0.77 2.90 -8.32
N TRP A 9 0.54 3.17 -8.22
CA TRP A 9 1.32 2.93 -7.02
C TRP A 9 2.13 4.17 -6.63
N THR A 10 1.93 4.65 -5.41
CA THR A 10 2.67 5.75 -4.81
C THR A 10 3.78 5.21 -3.91
N GLY A 11 4.97 5.81 -4.00
CA GLY A 11 6.08 5.52 -3.09
C GLY A 11 5.71 5.84 -1.64
N ALA A 12 6.15 4.99 -0.69
CA ALA A 12 5.96 5.21 0.73
C ALA A 12 7.28 5.64 1.37
N ALA A 13 7.20 6.54 2.36
CA ALA A 13 8.33 6.80 3.24
C ALA A 13 8.59 5.56 4.09
N LEU A 14 9.86 5.20 4.27
CA LEU A 14 10.27 4.06 5.10
C LEU A 14 10.98 4.59 6.33
N ALA A 15 10.60 4.08 7.50
CA ALA A 15 11.36 4.33 8.73
C ALA A 15 12.82 3.86 8.58
N PRO A 16 13.77 4.42 9.36
CA PRO A 16 15.16 3.99 9.37
C PRO A 16 15.29 2.47 9.53
N ARG A 17 16.32 1.89 8.90
CA ARG A 17 16.54 0.45 9.00
C ARG A 17 17.19 0.12 10.34
N ASN A 18 16.60 -0.82 11.08
CA ASN A 18 17.18 -1.41 12.28
C ASN A 18 17.42 -2.91 12.05
N GLY A 19 18.64 -3.26 11.62
CA GLY A 19 19.05 -4.64 11.35
C GLY A 19 18.17 -5.36 10.32
N HIS A 20 17.75 -6.58 10.69
CA HIS A 20 16.88 -7.46 9.89
C HIS A 20 15.39 -7.34 10.26
N GLY A 21 15.02 -6.37 11.10
CA GLY A 21 13.65 -6.17 11.53
C GLY A 21 12.72 -5.68 10.42
N TRP A 22 11.42 -5.77 10.69
CA TRP A 22 10.39 -5.15 9.88
C TRP A 22 10.57 -3.63 9.87
N ARG A 23 10.24 -2.99 8.74
CA ARG A 23 10.29 -1.54 8.60
C ARG A 23 8.88 -0.98 8.52
N GLU A 24 8.59 -0.03 9.39
CA GLU A 24 7.39 0.79 9.27
C GLU A 24 7.46 1.63 7.99
N ARG A 25 6.28 1.88 7.42
CA ARG A 25 6.11 2.70 6.23
C ARG A 25 4.86 3.55 6.34
N SER A 26 4.91 4.74 5.75
CA SER A 26 3.78 5.66 5.68
C SER A 26 3.66 6.26 4.28
N CYS A 27 2.43 6.59 3.89
CA CYS A 27 2.15 7.21 2.60
C CYS A 27 0.93 8.12 2.75
N ALA A 28 1.06 9.38 2.33
CA ALA A 28 -0.08 10.23 2.11
C ALA A 28 -0.75 9.80 0.79
N LEU A 29 -2.05 9.53 0.83
CA LEU A 29 -2.85 9.27 -0.36
C LEU A 29 -3.84 10.41 -0.51
N ALA A 30 -3.93 10.96 -1.71
CA ALA A 30 -4.96 11.92 -2.07
C ALA A 30 -6.06 11.20 -2.86
N PHE A 31 -7.31 11.52 -2.55
CA PHE A 31 -8.49 10.97 -3.22
C PHE A 31 -9.27 12.10 -3.88
N ALA A 32 -9.62 11.94 -5.14
CA ALA A 32 -10.37 12.96 -5.89
C ALA A 32 -11.86 12.98 -5.52
N SER A 33 -12.41 11.83 -5.15
CA SER A 33 -13.83 11.64 -4.86
C SER A 33 -14.05 10.87 -3.57
N ASP A 34 -15.23 11.09 -2.99
CA ASP A 34 -15.74 10.26 -1.90
C ASP A 34 -16.20 8.90 -2.45
N GLY A 35 -16.36 7.92 -1.55
CA GLY A 35 -16.90 6.62 -1.87
C GLY A 35 -15.94 5.46 -1.60
N PRO A 36 -16.33 4.24 -2.01
CA PRO A 36 -15.59 3.02 -1.72
C PRO A 36 -14.28 2.97 -2.51
N VAL A 37 -13.19 2.65 -1.83
CA VAL A 37 -11.88 2.40 -2.43
C VAL A 37 -11.23 1.18 -1.77
N THR A 38 -10.28 0.56 -2.46
CA THR A 38 -9.46 -0.51 -1.88
C THR A 38 -8.02 -0.02 -1.75
N LEU A 39 -7.59 0.15 -0.50
CA LEU A 39 -6.20 0.42 -0.19
C LEU A 39 -5.40 -0.86 -0.41
N MET A 40 -4.26 -0.75 -1.08
CA MET A 40 -3.37 -1.88 -1.28
C MET A 40 -1.94 -1.54 -0.88
N CYS A 41 -1.25 -2.54 -0.34
CA CYS A 41 0.16 -2.44 -0.03
C CYS A 41 0.99 -3.58 -0.60
N ARG A 42 2.10 -3.20 -1.24
CA ARG A 42 3.13 -4.10 -1.75
C ARG A 42 4.52 -3.58 -1.37
N ALA A 43 5.42 -4.49 -1.06
CA ALA A 43 6.86 -4.23 -0.95
C ALA A 43 7.63 -4.75 -2.17
N THR A 44 8.77 -4.11 -2.44
CA THR A 44 9.77 -4.55 -3.43
C THR A 44 11.08 -4.74 -2.69
N ASP A 45 11.70 -5.92 -2.81
CA ASP A 45 13.01 -6.17 -2.19
C ASP A 45 14.18 -5.63 -3.04
N ALA A 46 15.41 -5.76 -2.53
CA ALA A 46 16.62 -5.30 -3.23
C ALA A 46 16.94 -6.10 -4.50
N ALA A 47 16.30 -7.26 -4.69
CA ALA A 47 16.38 -8.07 -5.90
C ALA A 47 15.17 -7.83 -6.83
N PHE A 48 14.42 -6.73 -6.61
CA PHE A 48 13.23 -6.33 -7.35
C PHE A 48 12.07 -7.32 -7.32
N ARG A 49 12.04 -8.24 -6.34
CA ARG A 49 10.91 -9.14 -6.17
C ARG A 49 9.77 -8.41 -5.49
N THR A 50 8.55 -8.64 -5.99
CA THR A 50 7.33 -8.07 -5.43
C THR A 50 6.32 -9.16 -5.08
N GLN A 51 5.45 -8.86 -4.12
CA GLN A 51 4.36 -9.76 -3.73
C GLN A 51 3.39 -10.01 -4.91
N PRO A 52 2.83 -11.23 -5.01
CA PRO A 52 1.83 -11.58 -6.02
C PRO A 52 0.50 -10.86 -5.74
N MET A 53 -0.31 -10.68 -6.78
CA MET A 53 -1.63 -10.06 -6.62
C MET A 53 -2.66 -11.01 -6.01
N GLY A 54 -2.47 -12.32 -6.05
CA GLY A 54 -3.41 -13.25 -5.42
C GLY A 54 -2.89 -14.68 -5.39
N GLY A 55 -3.54 -15.51 -4.58
CA GLY A 55 -3.39 -16.96 -4.57
C GLY A 55 -2.22 -17.47 -3.74
N LEU A 56 -1.49 -16.60 -3.02
CA LEU A 56 -0.33 -16.99 -2.22
C LEU A 56 -0.36 -16.30 -0.86
N ARG A 57 0.21 -16.94 0.18
CA ARG A 57 0.19 -16.42 1.56
C ARG A 57 0.79 -15.01 1.70
N ASN A 58 1.77 -14.67 0.87
CA ASN A 58 2.43 -13.37 0.88
C ASN A 58 1.84 -12.39 -0.15
N GLU A 59 0.64 -12.64 -0.66
CA GLU A 59 -0.03 -11.73 -1.59
C GLU A 59 -0.18 -10.31 -1.05
N VAL A 60 -0.41 -9.38 -1.97
CA VAL A 60 -0.67 -7.97 -1.66
C VAL A 60 -1.83 -7.87 -0.66
N HIS A 61 -1.56 -7.20 0.46
CA HIS A 61 -2.58 -6.93 1.47
C HIS A 61 -3.55 -5.84 0.98
N ARG A 62 -4.84 -6.04 1.23
CA ARG A 62 -5.95 -5.22 0.74
C ARG A 62 -6.88 -4.84 1.87
N VAL A 63 -7.25 -3.57 1.93
CA VAL A 63 -8.19 -3.05 2.92
C VAL A 63 -9.25 -2.24 2.18
N PRO A 64 -10.51 -2.74 2.08
CA PRO A 64 -11.61 -1.93 1.59
C PRO A 64 -11.95 -0.84 2.61
N VAL A 65 -12.11 0.40 2.15
CA VAL A 65 -12.49 1.55 2.98
C VAL A 65 -13.46 2.44 2.22
N THR A 66 -14.16 3.33 2.93
CA THR A 66 -14.95 4.40 2.33
C THR A 66 -14.29 5.73 2.64
N VAL A 67 -13.99 6.51 1.61
CA VAL A 67 -13.48 7.87 1.74
C VAL A 67 -14.66 8.84 1.84
N SER A 68 -14.61 9.73 2.81
CA SER A 68 -15.53 10.86 2.93
C SER A 68 -14.76 12.12 3.26
N ARG A 69 -15.10 13.23 2.60
CA ARG A 69 -14.66 14.57 2.99
C ARG A 69 -15.09 14.85 4.43
N VAL A 70 -14.19 15.48 5.17
CA VAL A 70 -14.52 16.09 6.45
C VAL A 70 -15.07 17.48 6.12
N GLY A 71 -16.33 17.72 6.49
CA GLY A 71 -17.00 19.03 6.36
C GLY A 71 -16.55 20.02 7.42
#